data_AF-W0I0J2-F1
#
_entry.id   AF-W0I0J2-F1
#
_cell.length_a   1.000
_cell.length_b   1.000
_cell.length_c   1.000
_cell.angle_alpha   90.00
_cell.angle_beta   90.00
_cell.angle_gamma   90.00
#
_symmetry.space_group_name_H-M   'P 1'
#
loop_
_entity.id
_entity.type
_entity.pdbx_description
1 polymer ?
#
loop_
_entity_poly.entity_id
_entity_poly.type
_entity_poly.pdbx_seq_one_letter_code
_entity_poly.pdbx_strand_id
1 'polypeptide(L)'
;MSKRLEILKASLAKKEARFDERLQNHFDTVAQANGQPLNDKRNGRATLQKWNEQGDGLRTLQDSIKRTTDAIDREETMIAKVGMVDLPAYLQQAIVDGLITQWRKFPRFFFVTGVKHGRIVLDNKTGAIAHRYLSKVTKDEYPTFRDVFNKLNQQCRESSKAA
;
A
#
# COMPACT_ATOMS: atom_id res chain seq x y z
N MET A 1 -5.07 -7.33 8.53
CA MET A 1 -5.07 -6.19 7.58
C MET A 1 -3.75 -5.43 7.75
N SER A 2 -3.18 -4.78 6.71
CA SER A 2 -1.94 -4.00 6.90
C SER A 2 -2.24 -2.60 7.43
N LYS A 3 -1.39 -2.06 8.31
CA LYS A 3 -1.53 -0.68 8.81
C LYS A 3 -1.66 0.36 7.69
N ARG A 4 -0.93 0.16 6.59
CA ARG A 4 -1.01 1.01 5.39
C ARG A 4 -2.38 0.93 4.73
N LEU A 5 -2.92 -0.28 4.57
CA LEU A 5 -4.24 -0.50 3.98
C LEU A 5 -5.35 0.14 4.84
N GLU A 6 -5.26 0.02 6.17
CA GLU A 6 -6.19 0.67 7.10
C GLU A 6 -6.20 2.20 6.94
N ILE A 7 -5.01 2.82 6.89
CA ILE A 7 -4.86 4.26 6.67
C ILE A 7 -5.49 4.67 5.33
N LEU A 8 -5.27 3.89 4.27
CA LEU A 8 -5.83 4.19 2.95
C LEU A 8 -7.35 4.11 2.95
N LYS A 9 -7.96 3.06 3.54
CA LYS A 9 -9.42 2.94 3.64
C LYS A 9 -10.04 4.05 4.49
N ALA A 10 -9.42 4.40 5.61
CA ALA A 10 -9.85 5.54 6.41
C ALA A 10 -9.74 6.87 5.66
N SER A 11 -8.71 7.03 4.84
CA SER A 11 -8.54 8.22 3.97
C SER A 11 -9.58 8.27 2.86
N LEU A 12 -9.93 7.12 2.27
CA LEU A 12 -10.96 7.02 1.25
C LEU A 12 -12.32 7.47 1.81
N ALA A 13 -12.74 6.88 2.94
CA ALA A 13 -14.01 7.22 3.59
C ALA A 13 -14.14 8.72 3.90
N LYS A 14 -13.06 9.37 4.37
CA LYS A 14 -13.04 10.82 4.61
C LYS A 14 -13.19 11.64 3.33
N LYS A 15 -12.61 11.19 2.22
CA LYS A 15 -12.72 11.89 0.93
C LYS A 15 -14.11 11.73 0.32
N GLU A 16 -14.70 10.54 0.43
CA GLU A 16 -16.07 10.26 0.00
C GLU A 16 -17.06 11.12 0.76
N ALA A 17 -16.99 11.13 2.10
CA ALA A 17 -17.85 12.00 2.92
C ALA A 17 -17.74 13.49 2.55
N ARG A 18 -16.51 13.97 2.27
CA ARG A 18 -16.29 15.36 1.82
C ARG A 18 -16.84 15.62 0.41
N PHE A 19 -16.76 14.62 -0.47
CA PHE A 19 -17.34 14.72 -1.81
C PHE A 19 -18.85 14.84 -1.73
N ASP A 20 -19.50 13.99 -0.93
CA ASP A 20 -20.95 14.01 -0.71
C ASP A 20 -21.41 15.34 -0.12
N GLU A 21 -20.69 15.87 0.88
CA GLU A 21 -20.97 17.19 1.46
C GLU A 21 -20.89 18.30 0.40
N ARG A 22 -19.86 18.28 -0.47
CA ARG A 22 -19.73 19.28 -1.54
C ARG A 22 -20.77 19.11 -2.64
N LEU A 23 -21.16 17.88 -2.92
CA LEU A 23 -22.17 17.58 -3.91
C LEU A 23 -23.53 18.09 -3.44
N GLN A 24 -23.88 17.87 -2.17
CA GLN A 24 -25.09 18.42 -1.56
C GLN A 24 -25.07 19.95 -1.61
N ASN A 25 -23.97 20.58 -1.19
CA ASN A 25 -23.82 22.04 -1.25
C ASN A 25 -23.98 22.60 -2.68
N HIS A 26 -23.53 21.87 -3.70
CA HIS A 26 -23.72 22.25 -5.09
C HIS A 26 -25.20 22.19 -5.48
N PHE A 27 -25.90 21.10 -5.16
CA PHE A 27 -27.33 20.97 -5.39
C PHE A 27 -28.15 22.03 -4.66
N ASP A 28 -27.83 22.34 -3.41
CA ASP A 28 -28.49 23.40 -2.65
C ASP A 28 -28.29 24.76 -3.32
N THR A 29 -27.08 25.02 -3.84
CA THR A 29 -26.78 26.25 -4.59
C THR A 29 -27.54 26.30 -5.92
N VAL A 30 -27.75 25.16 -6.59
CA VAL A 30 -28.55 25.07 -7.81
C VAL A 30 -30.04 25.29 -7.52
N ALA A 31 -30.56 24.70 -6.45
CA ALA A 31 -31.95 24.84 -6.03
C ALA A 31 -32.33 26.29 -5.74
N GLN A 32 -31.41 27.11 -5.19
CA GLN A 32 -31.62 28.54 -4.97
C GLN A 32 -31.97 29.34 -6.24
N ALA A 33 -31.60 28.85 -7.43
CA ALA A 33 -31.96 29.50 -8.69
C ALA A 33 -33.42 29.28 -9.12
N ASN A 34 -34.16 28.39 -8.43
CA ASN A 34 -35.58 28.09 -8.63
C ASN A 34 -35.95 27.77 -10.10
N GLY A 35 -35.03 27.15 -10.86
CA GLY A 35 -35.28 26.78 -12.26
C GLY A 35 -35.45 27.95 -13.24
N GLN A 36 -35.20 29.20 -12.82
CA GLN A 36 -35.31 30.36 -13.70
C GLN A 36 -34.10 30.47 -14.64
N PRO A 37 -34.28 30.85 -15.93
CA PRO A 37 -33.17 31.06 -16.86
C PRO A 37 -32.16 32.07 -16.30
N LEU A 38 -30.95 31.60 -15.98
CA LEU A 38 -29.92 32.43 -15.35
C LEU A 38 -29.31 33.47 -16.30
N ASN A 39 -29.41 33.26 -17.61
CA ASN A 39 -28.86 34.18 -18.61
C ASN A 39 -29.53 35.56 -18.59
N ASP A 40 -30.79 35.62 -18.15
CA ASP A 40 -31.61 36.85 -18.15
C ASP A 40 -31.56 37.60 -16.80
N LYS A 41 -30.78 37.09 -15.83
CA LYS A 41 -30.65 37.71 -14.49
C LYS A 41 -29.44 38.63 -14.41
N ARG A 42 -29.62 39.75 -13.71
CA ARG A 42 -28.56 40.74 -13.39
C ARG A 42 -27.30 40.12 -12.76
N ASN A 43 -27.44 39.00 -12.02
CA ASN A 43 -26.33 38.26 -11.39
C ASN A 43 -26.10 36.85 -12.00
N GLY A 44 -26.59 36.60 -13.20
CA GLY A 44 -26.51 35.29 -13.87
C GLY A 44 -25.08 34.76 -14.03
N ARG A 45 -24.18 35.62 -14.52
CA ARG A 45 -22.76 35.27 -14.72
C ARG A 45 -22.07 34.85 -13.42
N ALA A 46 -22.29 35.59 -12.33
CA ALA A 46 -21.68 35.27 -11.03
C ALA A 46 -22.20 33.93 -10.48
N THR A 47 -23.47 33.61 -10.69
CA THR A 47 -24.06 32.33 -10.27
C THR A 47 -23.48 31.17 -11.07
N LEU A 48 -23.38 31.30 -12.39
CA LEU A 48 -22.77 30.30 -13.27
C LEU A 48 -21.29 30.07 -12.93
N GLN A 49 -20.55 31.14 -12.66
CA GLN A 49 -19.16 31.04 -12.22
C GLN A 49 -19.04 30.22 -10.92
N LYS A 50 -19.87 30.52 -9.92
CA LYS A 50 -19.90 29.75 -8.66
C LYS A 50 -20.20 28.27 -8.89
N TRP A 51 -21.15 27.95 -9.78
CA TRP A 51 -21.48 26.56 -10.12
C TRP A 51 -20.31 25.85 -10.82
N ASN A 52 -19.62 26.54 -11.73
CA ASN A 52 -18.43 26.00 -12.38
C ASN A 52 -17.30 25.73 -11.39
N GLU A 53 -17.01 26.68 -10.49
CA GLU A 53 -15.99 26.52 -9.44
C GLU A 53 -16.32 25.35 -8.49
N GLN A 54 -17.60 25.19 -8.12
CA GLN A 54 -18.07 24.04 -7.34
C GLN A 54 -17.88 22.73 -8.11
N GLY A 55 -18.23 22.71 -9.40
CA GLY A 55 -18.05 21.56 -10.28
C GLY A 55 -16.59 21.15 -10.46
N ASP A 56 -15.69 22.11 -10.65
CA ASP A 56 -14.24 21.87 -10.74
C ASP A 56 -13.68 21.34 -9.42
N GLY A 57 -14.19 21.86 -8.29
CA GLY A 57 -13.88 21.34 -6.96
C GLY A 57 -14.34 19.89 -6.76
N LEU A 58 -15.49 19.50 -7.30
CA LEU A 58 -16.00 18.12 -7.27
C LEU A 58 -15.15 17.20 -8.15
N ARG A 59 -14.82 17.59 -9.38
CA ARG A 59 -13.94 16.82 -10.28
C ARG A 59 -12.58 16.54 -9.64
N THR A 60 -11.99 17.57 -9.03
CA THR A 60 -10.71 17.44 -8.33
C THR A 60 -10.77 16.46 -7.15
N LEU A 61 -11.88 16.49 -6.38
CA LEU A 61 -12.08 15.52 -5.29
C LEU A 61 -12.29 14.10 -5.82
N GLN A 62 -13.04 13.94 -6.91
CA GLN A 62 -13.26 12.66 -7.57
C GLN A 62 -11.93 12.03 -8.04
N ASP A 63 -11.04 12.82 -8.63
CA ASP A 63 -9.69 12.37 -9.01
C ASP A 63 -8.87 11.93 -7.79
N SER A 64 -8.99 12.65 -6.67
CA SER A 64 -8.32 12.31 -5.42
C SER A 64 -8.84 11.01 -4.81
N ILE A 65 -10.16 10.79 -4.85
CA ILE A 65 -10.81 9.53 -4.47
C ILE A 65 -10.26 8.41 -5.33
N LYS A 66 -10.31 8.55 -6.66
CA LYS A 66 -9.80 7.54 -7.61
C LYS A 66 -8.35 7.15 -7.32
N ARG A 67 -7.46 8.13 -7.12
CA ARG A 67 -6.05 7.85 -6.76
C ARG A 67 -5.91 7.04 -5.48
N THR A 68 -6.79 7.27 -4.51
CA THR A 68 -6.80 6.56 -3.22
C THR A 68 -7.31 5.13 -3.40
N THR A 69 -8.40 4.93 -4.17
CA THR A 69 -8.91 3.62 -4.54
C THR A 69 -7.87 2.79 -5.29
N ASP A 70 -7.26 3.37 -6.34
CA ASP A 70 -6.21 2.68 -7.09
C ASP A 70 -4.99 2.33 -6.18
N ALA A 71 -4.73 3.10 -5.11
CA ALA A 71 -3.68 2.79 -4.15
C ALA A 71 -4.05 1.64 -3.20
N ILE A 72 -5.33 1.54 -2.82
CA ILE A 72 -5.89 0.42 -2.06
C ILE A 72 -5.77 -0.86 -2.87
N ASP A 73 -6.23 -0.85 -4.13
CA ASP A 73 -6.20 -2.04 -5.01
C ASP A 73 -4.79 -2.57 -5.20
N ARG A 74 -3.81 -1.67 -5.38
CA ARG A 74 -2.39 -2.05 -5.47
C ARG A 74 -1.90 -2.67 -4.17
N GLU A 75 -2.25 -2.10 -3.02
CA GLU A 75 -1.84 -2.62 -1.72
C GLU A 75 -2.45 -4.01 -1.45
N GLU A 76 -3.74 -4.20 -1.75
CA GLU A 76 -4.43 -5.49 -1.64
C GLU A 76 -3.84 -6.53 -2.58
N THR A 77 -3.57 -6.16 -3.83
CA THR A 77 -2.89 -7.04 -4.80
C THR A 77 -1.52 -7.50 -4.29
N MET A 78 -0.75 -6.59 -3.68
CA MET A 78 0.56 -6.92 -3.13
C MET A 78 0.47 -7.83 -1.90
N ILE A 79 -0.55 -7.67 -1.06
CA ILE A 79 -0.85 -8.58 0.06
C ILE A 79 -1.24 -9.97 -0.47
N ALA A 80 -2.13 -10.02 -1.46
CA ALA A 80 -2.57 -11.28 -2.06
C ALA A 80 -1.39 -12.03 -2.69
N LYS A 81 -0.54 -11.32 -3.43
CA LYS A 81 0.68 -11.88 -4.03
C LYS A 81 1.61 -12.50 -2.99
N VAL A 82 1.73 -11.87 -1.82
CA VAL A 82 2.49 -12.43 -0.69
C VAL A 82 1.88 -13.74 -0.21
N GLY A 83 0.56 -13.77 0.00
CA GLY A 83 -0.14 -14.97 0.48
C GLY A 83 -0.16 -16.13 -0.53
N MET A 84 0.02 -15.86 -1.83
CA MET A 84 0.12 -16.89 -2.87
C MET A 84 1.48 -17.58 -2.95
N VAL A 85 2.52 -17.04 -2.31
CA VAL A 85 3.85 -17.65 -2.37
C VAL A 85 3.97 -18.74 -1.32
N ASP A 86 4.19 -19.96 -1.80
CA ASP A 86 4.53 -21.09 -0.94
C ASP A 86 5.91 -20.87 -0.29
N LEU A 87 5.90 -20.85 1.05
CA LEU A 87 7.06 -20.63 1.89
C LEU A 87 7.25 -21.82 2.83
N PRO A 88 8.47 -22.35 2.94
CA PRO A 88 8.82 -23.33 3.97
C PRO A 88 8.44 -22.87 5.39
N ALA A 89 8.03 -23.81 6.24
CA ALA A 89 7.56 -23.52 7.60
C ALA A 89 8.57 -22.72 8.44
N TYR A 90 9.88 -22.97 8.28
CA TYR A 90 10.91 -22.25 9.01
C TYR A 90 10.97 -20.75 8.66
N LEU A 91 10.68 -20.36 7.40
CA LEU A 91 10.59 -18.95 7.02
C LEU A 91 9.31 -18.31 7.55
N GLN A 92 8.20 -19.04 7.53
CA GLN A 92 6.95 -18.55 8.11
C GLN A 92 7.12 -18.27 9.61
N GLN A 93 7.76 -19.19 10.34
CA GLN A 93 8.07 -19.02 11.76
C GLN A 93 9.00 -17.81 11.97
N ALA A 94 10.04 -17.65 11.15
CA ALA A 94 10.95 -16.51 11.26
C ALA A 94 10.27 -15.15 10.99
N ILE A 95 9.23 -15.11 10.17
CA ILE A 95 8.38 -13.92 9.98
C ILE A 95 7.54 -13.65 11.23
N VAL A 96 6.91 -14.69 11.79
CA VAL A 96 6.09 -14.59 13.02
C VAL A 96 6.94 -14.15 14.22
N ASP A 97 8.14 -14.70 14.35
CA ASP A 97 9.12 -14.35 15.38
C ASP A 97 9.69 -12.93 15.21
N GLY A 98 9.41 -12.26 14.08
CA GLY A 98 9.90 -10.92 13.77
C GLY A 98 11.39 -10.86 13.43
N LEU A 99 12.04 -11.99 13.15
CA LEU A 99 13.45 -12.05 12.75
C LEU A 99 13.65 -11.47 11.34
N ILE A 100 12.69 -11.73 10.46
CA ILE A 100 12.69 -11.26 9.09
C ILE A 100 11.33 -10.67 8.70
N THR A 101 11.34 -9.75 7.74
CA THR A 101 10.12 -9.20 7.14
C THR A 101 10.10 -9.49 5.64
N GLN A 102 8.93 -9.90 5.15
CA GLN A 102 8.77 -10.27 3.75
C GLN A 102 8.52 -9.05 2.86
N TRP A 103 9.19 -9.00 1.71
CA TRP A 103 9.02 -7.91 0.77
C TRP A 103 7.78 -8.10 -0.12
N ARG A 104 6.77 -7.25 0.05
CA ARG A 104 5.50 -7.34 -0.73
C ARG A 104 5.67 -7.35 -2.25
N LYS A 105 6.61 -6.55 -2.80
CA LYS A 105 6.85 -6.48 -4.25
C LYS A 105 7.47 -7.77 -4.81
N PHE A 106 8.36 -8.37 -4.01
CA PHE A 106 9.11 -9.58 -4.34
C PHE A 106 9.03 -10.56 -3.16
N PRO A 107 7.94 -11.33 -3.01
CA PRO A 107 7.66 -12.05 -1.76
C PRO A 107 8.67 -13.14 -1.36
N ARG A 108 9.58 -13.54 -2.27
CA ARG A 108 10.69 -14.45 -1.96
C ARG A 108 11.94 -13.74 -1.43
N PHE A 109 11.88 -12.42 -1.26
CA PHE A 109 12.94 -11.60 -0.67
C PHE A 109 12.52 -11.18 0.73
N PHE A 110 13.46 -11.27 1.65
CA PHE A 110 13.24 -10.97 3.07
C PHE A 110 14.29 -9.99 3.56
N PHE A 111 13.86 -9.05 4.39
CA PHE A 111 14.73 -8.13 5.11
C PHE A 111 14.96 -8.67 6.51
N VAL A 112 16.19 -8.58 7.00
CA VAL A 112 16.51 -8.94 8.40
C VAL A 112 16.19 -7.73 9.28
N THR A 113 15.47 -7.97 10.37
CA THR A 113 15.12 -6.92 11.32
C THR A 113 16.38 -6.35 11.97
N GLY A 114 16.54 -5.02 11.96
CA GLY A 114 17.74 -4.35 12.47
C GLY A 114 18.89 -4.21 11.46
N VAL A 115 18.72 -4.65 10.21
CA VAL A 115 19.73 -4.52 9.15
C VAL A 115 19.14 -3.67 8.00
N LYS A 116 19.80 -2.58 7.63
CA LYS A 116 19.30 -1.64 6.60
C LYS A 116 19.46 -2.20 5.19
N HIS A 117 20.51 -2.98 4.99
CA HIS A 117 20.88 -3.58 3.73
C HIS A 117 20.99 -5.10 3.87
N GLY A 118 21.37 -5.79 2.80
CA GLY A 118 21.32 -7.25 2.82
C GLY A 118 19.89 -7.77 2.71
N ARG A 119 19.72 -8.85 1.95
CA ARG A 119 18.43 -9.53 1.78
C ARG A 119 18.68 -11.02 1.78
N ILE A 120 17.77 -11.75 2.40
CA ILE A 120 17.69 -13.20 2.26
C ILE A 120 16.74 -13.48 1.09
N VAL A 121 17.09 -14.41 0.22
CA VAL A 121 16.34 -14.73 -0.99
C VAL A 121 16.11 -16.23 -1.01
N LEU A 122 14.85 -16.62 -1.15
CA LEU A 122 14.46 -18.01 -1.40
C LEU A 122 14.50 -18.29 -2.90
N ASP A 123 15.33 -19.22 -3.34
CA ASP A 123 15.38 -19.65 -4.73
C ASP A 123 14.14 -20.49 -5.07
N ASN A 124 13.49 -20.13 -6.17
CA ASN A 124 12.28 -20.79 -6.64
C ASN A 124 12.53 -22.20 -7.17
N LYS A 125 13.74 -22.50 -7.64
CA LYS A 125 14.06 -23.80 -8.26
C LYS A 125 14.56 -24.81 -7.25
N THR A 126 15.50 -24.38 -6.42
CA THR A 126 16.22 -25.27 -5.50
C THR A 126 15.60 -25.30 -4.11
N GLY A 127 14.74 -24.33 -3.76
CA GLY A 127 14.24 -24.15 -2.40
C GLY A 127 15.32 -23.71 -1.41
N ALA A 128 16.56 -23.48 -1.88
CA ALA A 128 17.66 -23.03 -1.05
C ALA A 128 17.57 -21.53 -0.78
N ILE A 129 18.12 -21.10 0.35
CA ILE A 129 18.24 -19.68 0.66
C ILE A 129 19.63 -19.15 0.26
N ALA A 130 19.64 -17.93 -0.26
CA ALA A 130 20.84 -17.18 -0.60
C ALA A 130 20.77 -15.77 -0.01
N HIS A 131 21.89 -15.04 -0.02
CA HIS A 131 21.93 -13.63 0.36
C HIS A 131 22.18 -12.72 -0.85
N ARG A 132 21.62 -11.51 -0.84
CA ARG A 132 21.93 -10.44 -1.80
C ARG A 132 22.27 -9.15 -1.09
N TYR A 133 23.10 -8.31 -1.73
CA TYR A 133 23.52 -7.00 -1.23
C TYR A 133 24.26 -7.04 0.13
N LEU A 134 24.93 -8.15 0.44
CA LEU A 134 25.72 -8.29 1.66
C LEU A 134 26.86 -7.26 1.74
N SER A 135 27.43 -6.90 0.59
CA SER A 135 28.48 -5.86 0.49
C SER A 135 28.01 -4.47 0.93
N LYS A 136 26.70 -4.23 1.03
CA LYS A 136 26.14 -2.97 1.51
C LYS A 136 25.82 -2.98 3.01
N VAL A 137 25.93 -4.13 3.67
CA VAL A 137 25.69 -4.26 5.11
C VAL A 137 26.87 -3.64 5.86
N THR A 138 26.59 -2.79 6.84
CA THR A 138 27.64 -2.17 7.66
C THR A 138 28.29 -3.20 8.58
N LYS A 139 29.49 -2.91 9.08
CA LYS A 139 30.19 -3.83 9.99
C LYS A 139 29.41 -4.09 11.28
N ASP A 140 28.68 -3.09 11.77
CA ASP A 140 27.90 -3.19 13.00
C ASP A 140 26.62 -4.02 12.82
N GLU A 141 26.01 -3.95 11.63
CA GLU A 141 24.79 -4.72 11.31
C GLU A 141 25.10 -6.16 10.84
N TYR A 142 26.34 -6.41 10.40
CA TYR A 142 26.76 -7.70 9.84
C TYR A 142 26.59 -8.89 10.79
N PRO A 143 26.94 -8.83 12.09
CA PRO A 143 26.72 -9.93 13.02
C PRO A 143 25.24 -10.34 13.08
N THR A 144 24.33 -9.37 13.20
CA THR A 144 22.88 -9.61 13.19
C THR A 144 22.43 -10.30 11.91
N PHE A 145 22.88 -9.81 10.75
CA PHE A 145 22.56 -10.44 9.46
C PHE A 145 23.09 -11.87 9.39
N ARG A 146 24.36 -12.07 9.76
CA ARG A 146 25.06 -13.36 9.72
C ARG A 146 24.34 -14.39 10.58
N ASP A 147 23.99 -14.04 11.81
CA ASP A 147 23.41 -14.97 12.77
C ASP A 147 22.02 -15.42 12.33
N VAL A 148 21.19 -14.47 11.85
CA VAL A 148 19.87 -14.78 11.29
C VAL A 148 20.00 -15.64 10.02
N PHE A 149 20.90 -15.27 9.10
CA PHE A 149 21.10 -16.03 7.86
C PHE A 149 21.59 -17.46 8.13
N ASN A 150 22.57 -17.62 9.01
CA ASN A 150 23.13 -18.94 9.34
C ASN A 150 22.09 -19.83 10.02
N LYS A 151 21.29 -19.29 10.94
CA LYS A 151 20.17 -20.00 11.58
C LYS A 151 19.18 -20.52 10.53
N LEU A 152 18.73 -19.65 9.63
CA LEU A 152 17.77 -20.02 8.58
C LEU A 152 18.38 -21.01 7.58
N ASN A 153 19.68 -20.89 7.29
CA ASN A 153 20.36 -21.78 6.33
C ASN A 153 20.52 -23.19 6.92
N GLN A 154 20.78 -23.29 8.22
CA GLN A 154 20.77 -24.57 8.92
C GLN A 154 19.38 -25.22 8.85
N GLN A 155 18.31 -24.48 9.20
CA GLN A 155 16.93 -24.98 9.14
C GLN A 155 16.52 -25.39 7.72
N CYS A 156 16.95 -24.63 6.70
CA CYS A 156 16.76 -24.97 5.30
C CYS A 156 17.37 -26.33 4.97
N ARG A 157 18.63 -26.58 5.38
CA ARG A 157 19.32 -27.86 5.15
C ARG A 157 18.66 -29.02 5.91
N GLU A 158 18.17 -28.79 7.12
CA GLU A 158 17.45 -29.79 7.90
C GLU A 158 16.12 -30.17 7.22
N SER A 159 15.39 -29.16 6.73
CA SER A 159 14.14 -29.39 5.98
C SER A 159 14.37 -30.12 4.67
N SER A 160 15.45 -29.82 3.94
CA SER A 160 15.83 -30.54 2.71
C SER A 160 16.32 -31.97 2.93
N LYS A 161 16.75 -32.33 4.15
CA LYS A 161 17.14 -33.71 4.50
C LYS A 161 15.97 -34.57 4.96
N ALA A 162 14.89 -33.94 5.43
CA ALA A 162 13.70 -34.61 5.95
C ALA A 162 12.64 -34.88 4.86
N ALA A 163 12.83 -34.35 3.66
CA ALA A 163 12.00 -34.56 2.46
C ALA A 163 12.68 -35.58 1.53
#